data_AF-A0A6G1VNC2-F1
#
_entry.id   AF-A0A6G1VNC2-F1
#
_cell.length_a   1.000
_cell.length_b   1.000
_cell.length_c   1.000
_cell.angle_alpha   90.00
_cell.angle_beta   90.00
_cell.angle_gamma   90.00
#
_symmetry.space_group_name_H-M   'P 1'
#
loop_
_entity.id
_entity.type
_entity.pdbx_description
1 polymer ?
#
loop_
_entity_poly.entity_id
_entity_poly.type
_entity_poly.pdbx_seq_one_letter_code
_entity_poly.pdbx_strand_id
1 'polypeptide(L)'
;MEKTINEINDEEQVARILFSPSHIYEGRVSPKAFKLEMLKNGAEDYISVLRNKADELDDISSIFRPRSEGDTRFGYTILNVSDVRDLDKEFANREVSILPKPSKRLPLHAGIFLSLDGRVQTAKDISPDIDYFQKELSMLCDGIHKFR
;
A
#
# COMPACT_ATOMS: atom_id res chain seq x y z
N MET A 1 12.44 15.80 -11.65
CA MET A 1 11.22 15.29 -12.29
C MET A 1 10.04 15.82 -11.51
N GLU A 2 9.23 16.67 -12.13
CA GLU A 2 7.96 17.12 -11.58
C GLU A 2 7.01 15.92 -11.64
N LYS A 3 6.50 15.43 -10.49
CA LYS A 3 5.61 14.26 -10.48
C LYS A 3 4.28 14.68 -11.09
N THR A 4 3.96 14.13 -12.26
CA THR A 4 2.64 14.32 -12.86
C THR A 4 1.62 13.68 -11.92
N ILE A 5 0.72 14.49 -11.36
CA ILE A 5 -0.26 14.02 -10.36
C ILE A 5 -1.18 12.94 -10.96
N ASN A 6 -1.37 12.96 -12.29
CA ASN A 6 -2.36 12.13 -12.98
C ASN A 6 -1.82 10.80 -13.50
N GLU A 7 -0.50 10.58 -13.53
CA GLU A 7 0.12 9.35 -14.04
C GLU A 7 1.19 8.86 -13.06
N ILE A 8 1.37 7.52 -13.00
CA ILE A 8 2.37 6.87 -12.15
C ILE A 8 3.25 6.00 -13.04
N ASN A 9 4.52 6.39 -13.16
CA ASN A 9 5.47 5.70 -14.03
C ASN A 9 6.08 4.47 -13.35
N ASP A 10 6.55 3.51 -14.14
CA ASP A 10 7.17 2.28 -13.65
C ASP A 10 8.45 2.53 -12.85
N GLU A 11 9.19 3.62 -13.14
CA GLU A 11 10.39 3.99 -12.38
C GLU A 11 10.09 4.68 -11.04
N GLU A 12 8.82 4.93 -10.72
CA GLU A 12 8.45 5.54 -9.44
C GLU A 12 8.53 4.56 -8.27
N GLN A 13 8.70 5.14 -7.09
CA GLN A 13 8.60 4.46 -5.82
C GLN A 13 7.39 4.97 -5.05
N VAL A 14 6.72 4.07 -4.35
CA VAL A 14 5.60 4.37 -3.45
C VAL A 14 5.87 3.83 -2.05
N ALA A 15 5.39 4.55 -1.04
CA ALA A 15 5.62 4.23 0.36
C ALA A 15 4.34 3.74 1.03
N ARG A 16 4.41 2.60 1.72
CA ARG A 16 3.34 2.13 2.61
C ARG A 16 3.68 2.51 4.05
N ILE A 17 2.78 3.25 4.70
CA ILE A 17 2.90 3.59 6.13
C ILE A 17 2.67 2.33 6.98
N LEU A 18 3.56 2.11 7.95
CA LEU A 18 3.58 0.94 8.82
C LEU A 18 3.20 1.33 10.25
N PHE A 19 2.33 0.50 10.84
CA PHE A 19 1.93 0.58 12.23
C PHE A 19 2.44 -0.63 12.99
N SER A 20 2.99 -0.43 14.19
CA SER A 20 3.55 -1.51 15.01
C SER A 20 2.70 -1.68 16.27
N PRO A 21 2.41 -2.93 16.70
CA PRO A 21 3.02 -4.18 16.22
C PRO A 21 2.38 -4.83 14.98
N SER A 22 1.17 -4.44 14.55
CA SER A 22 0.42 -5.29 13.62
C SER A 22 1.02 -5.46 12.22
N HIS A 23 1.72 -4.44 11.71
CA HIS A 23 2.35 -4.48 10.38
C HIS A 23 3.79 -5.00 10.42
N ILE A 24 4.31 -5.35 11.60
CA ILE A 24 5.71 -5.73 11.75
C ILE A 24 5.80 -7.03 12.53
N TYR A 25 6.38 -8.05 11.91
CA TYR A 25 6.59 -9.34 12.52
C TYR A 25 8.04 -9.77 12.32
N GLU A 26 8.72 -10.09 13.43
CA GLU A 26 10.13 -10.52 13.43
C GLU A 26 11.08 -9.61 12.61
N GLY A 27 10.86 -8.29 12.70
CA GLY A 27 11.67 -7.29 12.00
C GLY A 27 11.39 -7.17 10.50
N ARG A 28 10.30 -7.78 10.01
CA ARG A 28 9.85 -7.72 8.61
C ARG A 28 8.47 -7.10 8.50
N VAL A 29 8.15 -6.56 7.33
CA VAL A 29 6.80 -6.11 7.00
C VAL A 29 5.89 -7.33 6.95
N SER A 30 4.83 -7.32 7.74
CA SER A 30 3.81 -8.36 7.75
C SER A 30 2.86 -8.19 6.56
N PRO A 31 2.35 -9.27 5.94
CA PRO A 31 1.27 -9.19 4.95
C PRO A 31 0.05 -8.39 5.45
N LYS A 32 -0.17 -8.37 6.78
CA LYS A 32 -1.24 -7.58 7.41
C LYS A 32 -1.12 -6.08 7.10
N ALA A 33 0.09 -5.57 6.80
CA ALA A 33 0.31 -4.20 6.36
C ALA A 33 -0.44 -3.85 5.06
N PHE A 34 -0.79 -4.84 4.25
CA PHE A 34 -1.42 -4.72 2.94
C PHE A 34 -2.88 -5.18 2.93
N LYS A 35 -3.44 -5.49 4.10
CA LYS A 35 -4.83 -5.90 4.22
C LYS A 35 -5.78 -4.71 3.99
N LEU A 36 -6.80 -4.92 3.17
CA LEU A 36 -7.93 -4.00 3.02
C LEU A 36 -8.86 -4.09 4.23
N GLU A 37 -9.35 -2.95 4.70
CA GLU A 37 -10.21 -2.88 5.89
C GLU A 37 -11.63 -2.37 5.60
N MET A 38 -12.58 -2.80 6.44
CA MET A 38 -13.93 -2.23 6.48
C MET A 38 -13.90 -0.92 7.27
N LEU A 39 -14.01 0.22 6.56
CA LEU A 39 -14.07 1.54 7.18
C LEU A 39 -15.51 1.92 7.51
N LYS A 40 -15.67 2.92 8.40
CA LYS A 40 -16.97 3.51 8.73
C LYS A 40 -17.77 3.98 7.50
N ASN A 41 -17.06 4.39 6.44
CA ASN A 41 -17.65 4.95 5.22
C ASN A 41 -17.71 3.95 4.05
N GLY A 42 -17.31 2.69 4.25
CA GLY A 42 -17.29 1.69 3.18
C GLY A 42 -16.10 0.74 3.27
N ALA A 43 -16.14 -0.30 2.43
CA ALA A 43 -15.01 -1.20 2.25
C ALA A 43 -13.90 -0.48 1.50
N GLU A 44 -12.65 -0.63 1.95
CA GLU A 44 -11.51 -0.25 1.10
C GLU A 44 -11.47 -1.13 -0.15
N ASP A 45 -11.10 -0.52 -1.27
CA ASP A 45 -10.94 -1.13 -2.59
C ASP A 45 -9.50 -0.97 -3.11
N TYR A 46 -8.60 -0.38 -2.31
CA TYR A 46 -7.18 -0.28 -2.60
C TYR A 46 -6.31 -0.15 -1.35
N ILE A 47 -5.05 -0.54 -1.50
CA ILE A 47 -4.01 -0.33 -0.49
C ILE A 47 -3.45 1.08 -0.65
N SER A 48 -3.60 1.88 0.41
CA SER A 48 -3.09 3.25 0.46
C SER A 48 -1.57 3.31 0.48
N VAL A 49 -0.97 4.03 -0.48
CA VAL A 49 0.47 4.31 -0.57
C VAL A 49 0.72 5.78 -0.93
N LEU A 50 1.91 6.29 -0.61
CA LEU A 50 2.30 7.68 -0.87
C LEU A 50 3.44 7.75 -1.87
N ARG A 51 3.37 8.69 -2.80
CA ARG A 51 4.46 8.99 -3.75
C ARG A 51 5.38 10.09 -3.20
N ASN A 52 5.42 10.35 -1.89
CA ASN A 52 6.28 11.38 -1.32
C ASN A 52 7.73 10.92 -1.20
N LYS A 53 8.66 11.86 -1.07
CA LYS A 53 10.07 11.54 -0.81
C LYS A 53 10.26 11.07 0.64
N ALA A 54 11.31 10.29 0.87
CA ALA A 54 11.65 9.73 2.18
C ALA A 54 11.69 10.76 3.32
N ASP A 55 12.20 11.96 3.05
CA ASP A 55 12.32 13.07 4.01
C ASP A 55 10.99 13.78 4.33
N GLU A 56 9.97 13.62 3.49
CA GLU A 56 8.63 14.21 3.70
C GLU A 56 7.65 13.24 4.39
N LEU A 57 7.95 11.93 4.34
CA LEU A 57 7.01 10.90 4.80
C LEU A 57 6.73 10.96 6.30
N ASP A 58 7.70 11.41 7.12
CA ASP A 58 7.47 11.56 8.55
C ASP A 58 6.38 12.61 8.83
N ASP A 59 6.54 13.83 8.32
CA ASP A 59 5.56 14.90 8.56
C ASP A 59 4.18 14.57 7.99
N ILE A 60 4.14 14.10 6.73
CA ILE A 60 2.88 13.80 6.03
C ILE A 60 2.16 12.63 6.69
N SER A 61 2.89 11.65 7.21
CA SER A 61 2.25 10.48 7.79
C SER A 61 1.62 10.72 9.17
N SER A 62 1.87 11.87 9.79
CA SER A 62 1.30 12.24 11.09
C SER A 62 -0.24 12.25 11.09
N ILE A 63 -0.85 12.39 9.92
CA ILE A 63 -2.31 12.38 9.77
C ILE A 63 -2.91 10.96 9.81
N PHE A 64 -2.10 9.92 9.55
CA PHE A 64 -2.60 8.55 9.60
C PHE A 64 -2.66 8.07 11.03
N ARG A 65 -3.79 7.44 11.37
CA ARG A 65 -3.99 6.82 12.67
C ARG A 65 -4.03 5.31 12.51
N PRO A 66 -3.33 4.56 13.38
CA PRO A 66 -3.46 3.11 13.41
C PRO A 66 -4.91 2.71 13.64
N ARG A 67 -5.29 1.55 13.08
CA ARG A 67 -6.65 1.01 13.17
C ARG A 67 -6.78 -0.09 14.20
N SER A 68 -5.73 -0.89 14.36
CA SER A 68 -5.66 -1.89 15.42
C SER A 68 -5.36 -1.19 16.76
N GLU A 69 -6.05 -1.61 17.81
CA GLU A 69 -5.75 -1.12 19.16
C GLU A 69 -4.32 -1.51 19.57
N GLY A 70 -3.63 -0.61 20.26
CA GLY A 70 -2.23 -0.80 20.69
C GLY A 70 -1.19 -0.54 19.59
N ASP A 71 -1.61 -0.38 18.34
CA ASP A 71 -0.70 0.02 17.28
C ASP A 71 -0.28 1.49 17.43
N THR A 72 0.95 1.78 17.00
CA THR A 72 1.50 3.13 16.88
C THR A 72 2.15 3.31 15.52
N ARG A 73 2.19 4.56 15.04
CA ARG A 73 2.88 4.91 13.80
C ARG A 73 4.36 4.60 13.96
N PHE A 74 4.90 3.70 13.15
CA PHE A 74 6.25 3.16 13.33
C PHE A 74 7.23 3.65 12.26
N GLY A 75 6.79 3.64 11.01
CA GLY A 75 7.67 3.90 9.88
C GLY A 75 6.96 3.71 8.56
N TYR A 76 7.73 3.43 7.53
CA TYR A 76 7.25 3.08 6.21
C TYR A 76 8.14 2.03 5.56
N THR A 77 7.65 1.44 4.48
CA THR A 77 8.42 0.62 3.54
C THR A 77 8.21 1.15 2.14
N ILE A 78 9.18 0.95 1.26
CA ILE A 78 9.12 1.36 -0.14
C ILE A 78 8.85 0.15 -1.03
N LEU A 79 8.05 0.39 -2.07
CA LEU A 79 7.76 -0.52 -3.16
C LEU A 79 8.10 0.18 -4.49
N ASN A 80 8.78 -0.51 -5.40
CA ASN A 80 8.93 -0.03 -6.78
C ASN A 80 7.63 -0.31 -7.55
N VAL A 81 7.21 0.65 -8.38
CA VAL A 81 5.95 0.54 -9.14
C VAL A 81 6.01 -0.61 -10.15
N SER A 82 7.13 -0.77 -10.86
CA SER A 82 7.34 -1.88 -11.81
C SER A 82 7.14 -3.24 -11.15
N ASP A 83 7.77 -3.47 -9.99
CA ASP A 83 7.76 -4.77 -9.32
C ASP A 83 6.35 -5.13 -8.85
N VAL A 84 5.58 -4.14 -8.38
CA VAL A 84 4.19 -4.35 -7.98
C VAL A 84 3.30 -4.67 -9.17
N ARG A 85 3.48 -3.99 -10.31
CA ARG A 85 2.75 -4.27 -11.55
C ARG A 85 3.11 -5.64 -12.13
N ASP A 86 4.35 -6.08 -11.96
CA ASP A 86 4.82 -7.37 -12.44
C ASP A 86 4.19 -8.56 -11.69
N LEU A 87 3.65 -8.36 -10.48
CA LEU A 87 2.86 -9.38 -9.78
C LEU A 87 1.65 -9.84 -10.63
N ASP A 88 1.06 -8.99 -11.44
CA ASP A 88 -0.03 -9.34 -12.35
C ASP A 88 0.31 -10.57 -13.24
N LYS A 89 1.54 -10.62 -13.76
CA LYS A 89 1.96 -11.52 -14.83
C LYS A 89 2.00 -13.02 -14.47
N GLU A 90 1.89 -13.36 -13.19
CA GLU A 90 1.92 -14.76 -12.75
C GLU A 90 0.57 -15.47 -12.84
N PHE A 91 -0.56 -14.75 -12.89
CA PHE A 91 -1.90 -15.35 -12.86
C PHE A 91 -2.82 -14.71 -13.91
N ALA A 92 -3.33 -15.51 -14.86
CA ALA A 92 -4.09 -15.02 -16.00
C ALA A 92 -5.40 -14.29 -15.66
N ASN A 93 -5.93 -14.46 -14.44
CA ASN A 93 -7.14 -13.80 -13.97
C ASN A 93 -6.87 -12.63 -13.02
N ARG A 94 -5.61 -12.34 -12.69
CA ARG A 94 -5.21 -11.27 -11.79
C ARG A 94 -4.84 -10.04 -12.60
N GLU A 95 -5.20 -8.85 -12.11
CA GLU A 95 -4.67 -7.59 -12.61
C GLU A 95 -4.26 -6.71 -11.43
N VAL A 96 -3.09 -6.07 -11.51
CA VAL A 96 -2.60 -5.15 -10.48
C VAL A 96 -2.39 -3.77 -11.07
N SER A 97 -3.10 -2.77 -10.54
CA SER A 97 -2.95 -1.38 -10.98
C SER A 97 -2.57 -0.45 -9.84
N ILE A 98 -1.77 0.57 -10.16
CA ILE A 98 -1.42 1.65 -9.22
C ILE A 98 -1.94 2.95 -9.81
N LEU A 99 -2.91 3.56 -9.13
CA LEU A 99 -3.63 4.73 -9.62
C LEU A 99 -3.52 5.91 -8.64
N PRO A 100 -3.36 7.16 -9.14
CA PRO A 100 -3.43 8.33 -8.29
C PRO A 100 -4.78 8.46 -7.58
N LYS A 101 -4.73 8.80 -6.29
CA LYS A 101 -5.91 9.12 -5.45
C LYS A 101 -5.69 10.45 -4.70
N PRO A 102 -5.33 11.54 -5.41
CA PRO A 102 -4.97 12.79 -4.77
C PRO A 102 -6.13 13.32 -3.92
N SER A 103 -5.80 13.86 -2.75
CA SER A 103 -6.73 14.61 -1.92
C SER A 103 -6.08 15.93 -1.48
N LYS A 104 -6.89 16.87 -0.97
CA LYS A 104 -6.38 18.16 -0.48
C LYS A 104 -5.28 18.00 0.59
N ARG A 105 -5.33 16.93 1.39
CA ARG A 105 -4.34 16.66 2.45
C ARG A 105 -3.20 15.77 1.99
N LEU A 106 -3.43 14.94 0.98
CA LEU A 106 -2.45 14.01 0.43
C LEU A 106 -2.46 14.14 -1.11
N PRO A 107 -1.82 15.18 -1.67
CA PRO A 107 -1.82 15.43 -3.11
C PRO A 107 -1.08 14.33 -3.90
N LEU A 108 -0.19 13.60 -3.24
CA LEU A 108 0.60 12.50 -3.82
C LEU A 108 0.15 11.12 -3.33
N HIS A 109 -1.10 11.00 -2.91
CA HIS A 109 -1.70 9.71 -2.56
C HIS A 109 -1.98 8.86 -3.80
N ALA A 110 -1.75 7.56 -3.67
CA ALA A 110 -2.08 6.56 -4.66
C ALA A 110 -2.66 5.31 -4.00
N GLY A 111 -3.33 4.49 -4.80
CA GLY A 111 -3.85 3.20 -4.39
C GLY A 111 -3.28 2.07 -5.24
N ILE A 112 -2.89 0.97 -4.59
CA ILE A 112 -2.65 -0.31 -5.27
C ILE A 112 -3.96 -1.09 -5.27
N PHE A 113 -4.48 -1.38 -6.46
CA PHE A 113 -5.72 -2.12 -6.70
C PHE A 113 -5.39 -3.53 -7.14
N LEU A 114 -6.13 -4.49 -6.61
CA LEU A 114 -6.15 -5.87 -7.08
C LEU A 114 -7.49 -6.10 -7.78
N SER A 115 -7.46 -6.56 -9.02
CA SER A 115 -8.63 -7.12 -9.69
C SER A 115 -8.44 -8.62 -9.89
N LEU A 116 -9.52 -9.38 -9.70
CA LEU A 116 -9.59 -10.80 -10.01
C LEU A 116 -10.79 -11.01 -10.92
N ASP A 117 -10.60 -11.68 -12.05
CA ASP A 117 -11.61 -11.93 -13.08
C ASP A 117 -12.31 -10.63 -13.55
N GLY A 118 -11.53 -9.56 -13.72
CA GLY A 118 -12.01 -8.25 -14.15
C GLY A 118 -12.80 -7.45 -13.10
N ARG A 119 -12.88 -7.96 -11.85
CA ARG A 119 -13.54 -7.27 -10.74
C ARG A 119 -12.51 -6.76 -9.73
N VAL A 120 -12.58 -5.47 -9.39
CA VAL A 120 -11.78 -4.91 -8.29
C VAL A 120 -12.17 -5.55 -6.97
N GLN A 121 -11.19 -6.03 -6.23
CA GLN A 121 -11.37 -6.63 -4.91
C GLN A 121 -11.46 -5.57 -3.83
N THR A 122 -12.27 -5.84 -2.81
CA THR A 122 -12.54 -4.95 -1.69
C THR A 122 -12.32 -5.67 -0.36
N ALA A 123 -12.34 -4.94 0.75
CA ALA A 123 -12.28 -5.50 2.09
C ALA A 123 -13.42 -6.48 2.44
N LYS A 124 -14.48 -6.55 1.64
CA LYS A 124 -15.56 -7.55 1.80
C LYS A 124 -15.22 -8.90 1.18
N ASP A 125 -14.27 -8.92 0.27
CA ASP A 125 -13.91 -10.10 -0.49
C ASP A 125 -12.89 -10.94 0.31
N ILE A 126 -13.09 -12.25 0.30
CA ILE A 126 -12.24 -13.21 0.99
C ILE A 126 -11.85 -14.27 -0.04
N SER A 127 -10.57 -14.31 -0.40
CA SER A 127 -10.00 -15.29 -1.31
C SER A 127 -8.54 -15.58 -0.94
N PRO A 128 -8.07 -16.83 -1.08
CA PRO A 128 -6.65 -17.15 -0.98
C PRO A 128 -5.76 -16.31 -1.90
N ASP A 129 -6.27 -15.88 -3.06
CA ASP A 129 -5.51 -15.04 -4.00
C ASP A 129 -5.22 -13.64 -3.43
N ILE A 130 -6.14 -13.12 -2.62
CA ILE A 130 -5.97 -11.85 -1.91
C ILE A 130 -4.90 -11.99 -0.83
N ASP A 131 -4.94 -13.08 -0.05
CA ASP A 131 -3.94 -13.36 0.98
C ASP A 131 -2.55 -13.58 0.37
N TYR A 132 -2.50 -14.28 -0.76
CA TYR A 132 -1.25 -14.50 -1.51
C TYR A 132 -0.68 -13.18 -2.05
N PHE A 133 -1.51 -12.33 -2.65
CA PHE A 133 -1.10 -11.00 -3.12
C PHE A 133 -0.55 -10.12 -1.99
N GLN A 134 -1.20 -10.10 -0.82
CA GLN A 134 -0.70 -9.36 0.35
C GLN A 134 0.67 -9.88 0.81
N LYS A 135 0.89 -11.20 0.73
CA LYS A 135 2.18 -11.81 1.02
C LYS A 135 3.23 -11.39 -0.01
N GLU A 136 2.92 -11.42 -1.30
CA GLU A 136 3.83 -10.95 -2.35
C GLU A 136 4.25 -9.50 -2.14
N LEU A 137 3.30 -8.60 -1.87
CA LEU A 137 3.62 -7.20 -1.53
C LEU A 137 4.57 -7.08 -0.33
N SER A 138 4.35 -7.90 0.71
CA SER A 138 5.26 -7.91 1.87
C SER A 138 6.67 -8.38 1.55
N MET A 139 6.84 -9.22 0.52
CA MET A 139 8.14 -9.70 0.05
C MET A 139 8.86 -8.70 -0.86
N LEU A 140 8.12 -7.82 -1.55
CA LEU A 140 8.68 -6.74 -2.38
C LEU A 140 9.18 -5.54 -1.57
N CYS A 141 8.85 -5.47 -0.28
CA CYS A 141 9.25 -4.39 0.61
C CYS A 141 10.77 -4.26 0.74
N ASP A 142 11.31 -3.05 0.60
CA ASP A 142 12.75 -2.76 0.71
C ASP A 142 13.32 -2.79 2.15
N GLY A 143 12.48 -3.15 3.12
CA GLY A 143 12.77 -3.11 4.54
C GLY A 143 11.85 -2.15 5.30
N ILE A 144 12.25 -1.79 6.52
CA ILE A 144 11.48 -0.90 7.39
C ILE A 144 12.29 0.35 7.71
N HIS A 145 11.78 1.50 7.27
CA HIS A 145 12.33 2.81 7.55
C HIS A 145 11.55 3.44 8.71
N LYS A 146 12.19 3.55 9.88
CA LYS A 146 11.54 4.12 11.07
C LYS A 146 11.37 5.63 10.93
N PHE A 147 10.26 6.14 11.44
CA PHE A 147 10.12 7.58 11.67
C PHE A 147 11.07 8.05 12.79
N ARG A 148 11.37 9.36 12.79
CA ARG A 148 12.26 9.99 13.77
C ARG A 148 11.54 10.31 15.08
#